data_AF-A0A2I0NWI0-F1
#
_entry.id   AF-A0A2I0NWI0-F1
#
_cell.length_a   1.000
_cell.length_b   1.000
_cell.length_c   1.000
_cell.angle_alpha   90.00
_cell.angle_beta   90.00
_cell.angle_gamma   90.00
#
_symmetry.space_group_name_H-M   'P 1'
#
loop_
_entity.id
_entity.type
_entity.pdbx_description
1 polymer ?
#
loop_
_entity_poly.entity_id
_entity_poly.type
_entity_poly.pdbx_seq_one_letter_code
_entity_poly.pdbx_strand_id
1 'polypeptide(L)'
;MTNTSFDPVTALDTVAGAYRTFVSSFQKFKNPVIKEWIDRKIEEGTLLYKGPYIELARRYADGDSFDNLIGAGILHPETSQYFTRDPEDRSSSPVRLYQHQSDAIRSIVSGKNTVVTSGTGSGKSFCFAIPVVSTCLEMQDRGLRGIKAILVYPMNALANSQYDDLSARLDGSGLKIAIYTGDTPHTYNEALITYRARTARDAPYDSELISREEIQRTPPDILITNY
;
A
#
# COMPACT_ATOMS: atom_id res chain seq x y z
N MET A 1 4.36 -22.45 -27.28
CA MET A 1 3.19 -21.58 -27.04
C MET A 1 3.57 -20.20 -27.51
N THR A 2 2.94 -19.72 -28.57
CA THR A 2 3.24 -18.43 -29.21
C THR A 2 2.92 -17.29 -28.25
N ASN A 3 3.96 -16.54 -27.87
CA ASN A 3 3.84 -15.33 -27.08
C ASN A 3 3.16 -14.27 -27.95
N THR A 4 1.84 -14.13 -27.86
CA THR A 4 1.09 -13.06 -28.51
C THR A 4 1.50 -11.76 -27.83
N SER A 5 2.49 -11.08 -28.39
CA SER A 5 2.96 -9.78 -27.91
C SER A 5 1.76 -8.83 -27.82
N PHE A 6 1.46 -8.36 -26.61
CA PHE A 6 0.43 -7.33 -26.40
C PHE A 6 0.87 -6.05 -27.11
N ASP A 7 0.14 -5.67 -28.16
CA ASP A 7 0.31 -4.39 -28.82
C ASP A 7 -0.63 -3.36 -28.16
N PRO A 8 -0.10 -2.43 -27.33
CA PRO A 8 -0.92 -1.46 -26.63
C PRO A 8 -1.66 -0.50 -27.58
N VAL A 9 -1.16 -0.30 -28.80
CA VAL A 9 -1.81 0.57 -29.79
C VAL A 9 -3.06 -0.12 -30.34
N THR A 10 -2.90 -1.36 -30.82
CA THR A 10 -4.04 -2.17 -31.30
C THR A 10 -5.07 -2.42 -30.20
N ALA A 11 -4.63 -2.63 -28.95
CA ALA A 11 -5.53 -2.79 -27.81
C ALA A 11 -6.34 -1.52 -27.53
N LEU A 12 -5.71 -0.34 -27.59
CA LEU A 12 -6.38 0.95 -27.44
C LEU A 12 -7.43 1.14 -28.54
N ASP A 13 -7.08 0.91 -29.80
CA ASP A 13 -8.01 1.05 -30.93
C ASP A 13 -9.23 0.15 -30.78
N THR A 14 -9.01 -1.08 -30.32
CA THR A 14 -10.08 -2.06 -30.06
C THR A 14 -11.02 -1.57 -28.95
N VAL A 15 -10.48 -1.12 -27.81
CA VAL A 15 -11.26 -0.62 -26.68
C VAL A 15 -12.00 0.67 -27.04
N ALA A 16 -11.33 1.60 -27.73
CA ALA A 16 -11.92 2.85 -28.18
C ALA A 16 -13.09 2.61 -29.15
N GLY A 17 -12.93 1.67 -30.10
CA GLY A 17 -13.98 1.28 -31.03
C GLY A 17 -15.18 0.63 -30.34
N ALA A 18 -14.94 -0.28 -29.39
CA ALA A 18 -15.99 -0.89 -28.59
C ALA A 18 -16.75 0.15 -27.74
N TYR A 19 -16.03 1.06 -27.09
CA TYR A 19 -16.62 2.13 -26.29
C TYR A 19 -17.44 3.11 -27.13
N ARG A 20 -16.96 3.47 -28.32
CA ARG A 20 -17.71 4.29 -29.29
C ARG A 20 -19.03 3.63 -29.68
N THR A 21 -18.99 2.34 -30.00
CA THR A 21 -20.17 1.55 -30.35
C THR A 21 -21.18 1.53 -29.20
N PHE A 22 -20.71 1.26 -27.98
CA PHE A 22 -21.52 1.29 -26.77
C PHE A 22 -22.22 2.65 -26.57
N VAL A 23 -21.48 3.75 -26.51
CA VAL A 23 -22.04 5.10 -26.30
C VAL A 23 -23.07 5.46 -27.38
N SER A 24 -22.76 5.13 -28.65
CA SER A 24 -23.66 5.39 -29.78
C SER A 24 -24.98 4.60 -29.72
N SER A 25 -25.00 3.42 -29.08
CA SER A 25 -26.22 2.61 -28.95
C SER A 25 -27.22 3.17 -27.92
N PHE A 26 -26.76 3.92 -26.91
CA PHE A 26 -27.60 4.47 -25.84
C PHE A 26 -28.05 5.92 -26.09
N GLN A 27 -27.30 6.68 -26.87
CA GLN A 27 -27.56 8.11 -27.10
C GLN A 27 -28.36 8.35 -28.39
N LYS A 28 -29.64 8.74 -28.25
CA LYS A 28 -30.49 9.15 -29.39
C LYS A 28 -30.70 10.66 -29.40
N PHE A 29 -30.06 11.36 -30.34
CA PHE A 29 -30.21 12.81 -30.49
C PHE A 29 -31.36 13.15 -31.46
N LYS A 30 -32.35 13.91 -30.98
CA LYS A 30 -33.48 14.38 -31.81
C LYS A 30 -33.15 15.62 -32.64
N ASN A 31 -32.20 16.44 -32.19
CA ASN A 31 -31.77 17.64 -32.89
C ASN A 31 -30.62 17.29 -33.86
N PRO A 32 -30.79 17.52 -35.18
CA PRO A 32 -29.78 17.14 -36.18
C PRO A 32 -28.47 17.92 -36.04
N VAL A 33 -28.51 19.19 -35.65
CA VAL A 33 -27.33 20.04 -35.47
C VAL A 33 -26.47 19.53 -34.31
N ILE A 34 -27.11 19.13 -33.21
CA ILE A 34 -26.41 18.58 -32.04
C ILE A 34 -25.81 17.22 -32.38
N LYS A 35 -26.58 16.37 -33.09
CA LYS A 35 -26.11 15.05 -33.52
C LYS A 35 -24.83 15.18 -34.36
N GLU A 36 -24.86 16.03 -35.37
CA GLU A 36 -23.74 16.24 -36.28
C GLU A 36 -22.52 16.83 -35.57
N TRP A 37 -22.73 17.75 -34.62
CA TRP A 37 -21.63 18.27 -33.80
C TRP A 37 -20.97 17.19 -32.92
N ILE A 38 -21.78 16.32 -32.30
CA ILE A 38 -21.30 15.22 -31.46
C ILE A 38 -20.57 14.18 -32.30
N ASP A 39 -21.15 13.74 -33.42
CA ASP A 39 -20.55 12.75 -34.31
C ASP A 39 -19.16 13.22 -34.78
N ARG A 40 -19.04 14.49 -35.18
CA ARG A 40 -17.75 15.11 -35.54
C ARG A 40 -16.76 15.13 -34.37
N LYS A 41 -17.19 15.49 -33.16
CA LYS A 41 -16.30 15.54 -31.98
C LYS A 41 -15.83 14.16 -31.51
N ILE A 42 -16.65 13.14 -31.73
CA ILE A 42 -16.28 11.74 -31.52
C ILE A 42 -15.25 11.29 -32.57
N GLU A 43 -15.44 11.65 -33.86
CA GLU A 43 -14.48 11.35 -34.93
C GLU A 43 -13.12 12.02 -34.75
N GLU A 44 -13.13 13.28 -34.30
CA GLU A 44 -11.91 14.02 -33.96
C GLU A 44 -11.16 13.43 -32.74
N GLY A 45 -11.72 12.40 -32.07
CA GLY A 45 -11.06 11.71 -30.96
C GLY A 45 -10.85 12.58 -29.71
N THR A 46 -11.64 13.65 -29.56
CA THR A 46 -11.49 14.60 -28.44
C THR A 46 -12.59 14.47 -27.38
N LEU A 47 -13.70 13.79 -27.71
CA LEU A 47 -14.87 13.72 -26.84
C LEU A 47 -14.93 12.47 -25.96
N LEU A 48 -14.67 11.29 -26.52
CA LEU A 48 -14.89 10.01 -25.81
C LEU A 48 -13.66 9.48 -25.09
N TYR A 49 -12.47 9.75 -25.63
CA TYR A 49 -11.22 9.27 -25.09
C TYR A 49 -10.10 10.25 -25.43
N LYS A 50 -8.98 10.14 -24.72
CA LYS A 50 -7.72 10.81 -25.08
C LYS A 50 -6.76 9.76 -25.61
N GLY A 51 -5.79 10.18 -26.43
CA GLY A 51 -4.73 9.30 -26.91
C GLY A 51 -3.91 8.68 -25.76
N PRO A 52 -3.06 7.68 -26.04
CA PRO A 52 -2.30 6.99 -25.02
C PRO A 52 -1.38 7.97 -24.28
N TYR A 53 -1.43 7.93 -22.94
CA TYR A 53 -0.47 8.67 -22.11
C TYR A 53 0.83 7.88 -22.04
N ILE A 54 1.86 8.36 -22.73
CA ILE A 54 3.19 7.76 -22.72
C ILE A 54 4.03 8.50 -21.70
N GLU A 55 4.38 7.83 -20.61
CA GLU A 55 5.30 8.33 -19.61
C GLU A 55 6.56 7.48 -19.59
N LEU A 56 7.72 8.13 -19.62
CA LEU A 56 9.01 7.48 -19.37
C LEU A 56 9.20 7.36 -17.85
N ALA A 57 8.71 6.27 -17.27
CA ALA A 57 8.95 5.95 -15.87
C ALA A 57 10.43 5.64 -15.65
N ARG A 58 11.22 6.66 -15.26
CA ARG A 58 12.60 6.45 -14.82
C ARG A 58 12.58 5.69 -13.49
N ARG A 59 13.37 4.62 -13.39
CA ARG A 59 13.56 3.92 -12.12
C ARG A 59 14.24 4.86 -11.13
N TYR A 60 13.80 4.81 -9.87
CA TYR A 60 14.51 5.48 -8.78
C TYR A 60 15.91 4.89 -8.64
N ALA A 61 16.85 5.71 -8.14
CA ALA A 61 18.19 5.24 -7.82
C ALA A 61 18.12 4.14 -6.74
N ASP A 62 18.94 3.11 -6.90
CA ASP A 62 19.11 2.08 -5.88
C ASP A 62 19.66 2.70 -4.60
N GLY A 63 19.13 2.27 -3.45
CA GLY A 63 19.59 2.67 -2.13
C GLY A 63 20.50 1.64 -1.48
N ASP A 64 20.66 1.76 -0.17
CA ASP A 64 21.41 0.83 0.66
C ASP A 64 20.73 -0.55 0.72
N SER A 65 21.53 -1.61 0.85
CA SER A 65 21.00 -2.92 1.23
C SER A 65 20.62 -2.94 2.72
N PHE A 66 19.71 -3.84 3.09
CA PHE A 66 19.43 -4.11 4.51
C PHE A 66 20.70 -4.49 5.27
N ASP A 67 21.56 -5.34 4.70
CA ASP A 67 22.81 -5.77 5.32
C ASP A 67 23.74 -4.59 5.65
N ASN A 68 23.80 -3.58 4.77
CA ASN A 68 24.60 -2.38 5.03
C ASN A 68 24.02 -1.56 6.18
N LEU A 69 22.69 -1.40 6.23
CA LEU A 69 22.02 -0.65 7.30
C LEU A 69 22.11 -1.38 8.65
N ILE A 70 21.96 -2.70 8.65
CA ILE A 70 22.10 -3.56 9.83
C ILE A 70 23.55 -3.57 10.32
N GLY A 71 24.51 -3.78 9.41
CA GLY A 71 25.94 -3.78 9.75
C GLY A 71 26.45 -2.44 10.27
N ALA A 72 25.80 -1.34 9.90
CA ALA A 72 26.05 0.00 10.44
C ALA A 72 25.33 0.29 11.77
N GLY A 73 24.54 -0.66 12.29
CA GLY A 73 23.75 -0.49 13.52
C GLY A 73 22.58 0.48 13.39
N ILE A 74 22.09 0.72 12.17
CA ILE A 74 20.96 1.63 11.89
C ILE A 74 19.63 0.91 11.99
N LEU A 75 19.61 -0.39 11.65
CA LEU A 75 18.43 -1.24 11.73
C LEU A 75 18.71 -2.45 12.61
N HIS A 76 17.66 -2.92 13.27
CA HIS A 76 17.63 -4.16 14.03
C HIS A 76 17.99 -5.36 13.11
N PRO A 77 18.79 -6.34 13.58
CA PRO A 77 19.26 -7.46 12.75
C PRO A 77 18.16 -8.26 12.06
N GLU A 78 16.99 -8.36 12.70
CA GLU A 78 15.85 -9.10 12.14
C GLU A 78 15.00 -8.28 11.15
N THR A 79 15.25 -6.99 10.95
CA THR A 79 14.33 -6.12 10.18
C THR A 79 14.10 -6.64 8.76
N SER A 80 15.13 -7.16 8.09
CA SER A 80 15.05 -7.59 6.69
C SER A 80 14.09 -8.77 6.47
N GLN A 81 13.86 -9.61 7.49
CA GLN A 81 13.00 -10.80 7.38
C GLN A 81 11.50 -10.45 7.32
N TYR A 82 11.14 -9.23 7.71
CA TYR A 82 9.77 -8.73 7.69
C TYR A 82 9.49 -7.81 6.48
N PHE A 83 10.53 -7.49 5.69
CA PHE A 83 10.40 -6.69 4.48
C PHE A 83 10.88 -7.47 3.26
N THR A 84 10.30 -8.66 3.08
CA THR A 84 10.46 -9.53 1.91
C THR A 84 9.66 -9.02 0.71
N ARG A 85 10.05 -9.44 -0.51
CA ARG A 85 9.32 -9.13 -1.75
C ARG A 85 7.89 -9.65 -1.74
N ASP A 86 7.70 -10.82 -1.14
CA ASP A 86 6.39 -11.38 -0.85
C ASP A 86 6.15 -11.27 0.67
N PRO A 87 5.20 -10.42 1.12
CA PRO A 87 4.89 -10.23 2.54
C PRO A 87 4.53 -11.50 3.31
N GLU A 88 4.00 -12.52 2.62
CA GLU A 88 3.52 -13.76 3.25
C GLU A 88 4.56 -14.87 3.20
N ASP A 89 5.64 -14.70 2.43
CA ASP A 89 6.72 -15.67 2.30
C ASP A 89 8.05 -15.14 2.87
N ARG A 90 8.37 -15.58 4.09
CA ARG A 90 9.64 -15.26 4.77
C ARG A 90 10.88 -15.83 4.09
N SER A 91 10.74 -16.84 3.22
CA SER A 91 11.85 -17.38 2.44
C SER A 91 12.18 -16.52 1.22
N SER A 92 11.26 -15.63 0.84
CA SER A 92 11.46 -14.67 -0.24
C SER A 92 12.56 -13.66 0.11
N SER A 93 13.29 -13.20 -0.91
CA SER A 93 14.36 -12.22 -0.69
C SER A 93 13.80 -10.90 -0.16
N PRO A 94 14.56 -10.15 0.66
CA PRO A 94 14.21 -8.79 1.04
C PRO A 94 13.94 -7.87 -0.17
N VAL A 95 13.07 -6.88 0.03
CA VAL A 95 12.86 -5.80 -0.94
C VAL A 95 14.18 -5.04 -1.15
N ARG A 96 14.39 -4.53 -2.36
CA ARG A 96 15.48 -3.60 -2.61
C ARG A 96 15.01 -2.20 -2.28
N LEU A 97 15.81 -1.48 -1.49
CA LEU A 97 15.50 -0.11 -1.14
C LEU A 97 15.92 0.83 -2.26
N TYR A 98 15.15 1.88 -2.44
CA TYR A 98 15.55 3.05 -3.22
C TYR A 98 16.31 4.05 -2.36
N GLN A 99 17.06 4.94 -3.00
CA GLN A 99 17.87 5.95 -2.32
C GLN A 99 17.02 6.78 -1.33
N HIS A 100 15.84 7.25 -1.73
CA HIS A 100 14.96 8.05 -0.86
C HIS A 100 14.45 7.30 0.38
N GLN A 101 14.35 5.96 0.31
CA GLN A 101 14.00 5.14 1.47
C GLN A 101 15.19 5.04 2.42
N SER A 102 16.39 4.83 1.88
CA SER A 102 17.63 4.75 2.66
C SER A 102 17.92 6.07 3.39
N ASP A 103 17.78 7.19 2.67
CA ASP A 103 17.95 8.53 3.24
C ASP A 103 16.93 8.82 4.34
N ALA A 104 15.66 8.43 4.13
CA ALA A 104 14.61 8.60 5.12
C ALA A 104 14.85 7.75 6.37
N ILE A 105 15.24 6.49 6.22
CA ILE A 105 15.59 5.59 7.33
C ILE A 105 16.70 6.22 8.19
N ARG A 106 17.80 6.63 7.57
CA ARG A 106 18.94 7.26 8.26
C ARG A 106 18.52 8.53 8.99
N SER A 107 17.71 9.37 8.34
CA SER A 107 17.20 10.60 8.93
C SER A 107 16.32 10.33 10.16
N ILE A 108 15.35 9.41 10.04
CA ILE A 108 14.41 9.06 11.12
C ILE A 108 15.15 8.43 12.31
N VAL A 109 16.02 7.44 12.07
CA VAL A 109 16.79 6.77 13.13
C VAL A 109 17.73 7.76 13.85
N SER A 110 18.21 8.80 13.15
CA SER A 110 18.97 9.90 13.77
C SER A 110 18.13 10.89 14.61
N GLY A 111 16.84 10.61 14.81
CA GLY A 111 15.94 11.44 15.61
C GLY A 111 15.43 12.70 14.90
N LYS A 112 15.53 12.78 13.56
CA LYS A 112 15.12 13.96 12.81
C LYS A 112 13.66 13.86 12.32
N ASN A 113 12.94 14.96 12.45
CA ASN A 113 11.68 15.15 11.74
C ASN A 113 11.94 15.13 10.23
N THR A 114 11.29 14.20 9.53
CA THR A 114 11.62 13.88 8.13
C THR A 114 10.39 14.05 7.25
N VAL A 115 10.52 14.82 6.17
CA VAL A 115 9.49 14.96 5.12
C VAL A 115 10.02 14.29 3.86
N VAL A 116 9.26 13.32 3.33
CA VAL A 116 9.62 12.59 2.11
C VAL A 116 8.77 13.08 0.95
N THR A 117 9.42 13.60 -0.09
CA THR A 117 8.76 14.02 -1.34
C THR A 117 9.17 13.09 -2.48
N SER A 118 8.23 12.25 -2.93
CA SER A 118 8.44 11.35 -4.08
C SER A 118 7.12 10.96 -4.73
N GLY A 119 7.18 10.48 -5.97
CA GLY A 119 6.01 10.14 -6.80
C GLY A 119 5.12 9.07 -6.20
N THR A 120 3.87 8.99 -6.63
CA THR A 120 2.94 7.91 -6.23
C THR A 120 3.53 6.56 -6.62
N GLY A 121 3.37 5.54 -5.77
CA GLY A 121 3.93 4.20 -6.02
C GLY A 121 5.45 4.06 -5.80
N SER A 122 6.16 5.10 -5.36
CA SER A 122 7.60 5.04 -5.06
C SER A 122 7.98 4.23 -3.80
N GLY A 123 7.01 3.61 -3.12
CA GLY A 123 7.24 2.90 -1.87
C GLY A 123 7.51 3.81 -0.67
N LYS A 124 6.87 5.00 -0.59
CA LYS A 124 6.98 5.91 0.56
C LYS A 124 6.64 5.26 1.89
N SER A 125 5.75 4.27 1.92
CA SER A 125 5.40 3.55 3.15
C SER A 125 6.61 2.92 3.81
N PHE A 126 7.56 2.39 3.04
CA PHE A 126 8.79 1.81 3.57
C PHE A 126 9.74 2.83 4.19
N CYS A 127 9.66 4.12 3.81
CA CYS A 127 10.48 5.16 4.41
C CYS A 127 10.26 5.28 5.93
N PHE A 128 9.03 5.04 6.41
CA PHE A 128 8.71 5.10 7.84
C PHE A 128 8.39 3.73 8.44
N ALA A 129 7.85 2.76 7.69
CA ALA A 129 7.51 1.45 8.23
C ALA A 129 8.76 0.66 8.66
N ILE A 130 9.82 0.70 7.86
CA ILE A 130 11.09 0.01 8.18
C ILE A 130 11.70 0.50 9.51
N PRO A 131 11.95 1.80 9.72
CA PRO A 131 12.55 2.27 10.97
C PRO A 131 11.59 2.10 12.17
N VAL A 132 10.28 2.19 11.95
CA VAL A 132 9.28 1.87 13.00
C VAL A 132 9.40 0.42 13.45
N VAL A 133 9.37 -0.54 12.50
CA VAL A 133 9.46 -1.96 12.83
C VAL A 133 10.79 -2.29 13.49
N SER A 134 11.90 -1.76 12.97
CA SER A 134 13.22 -1.88 13.61
C SER A 134 13.21 -1.42 15.07
N THR A 135 12.64 -0.25 15.33
CA THR A 135 12.52 0.29 16.71
C THR A 135 11.62 -0.58 17.58
N CYS A 136 10.55 -1.14 17.01
CA CYS A 136 9.65 -2.04 17.73
C CYS A 136 10.37 -3.32 18.16
N LEU A 137 11.18 -3.92 17.28
CA LEU A 137 11.99 -5.11 17.58
C LEU A 137 13.03 -4.81 18.67
N GLU A 138 13.77 -3.69 18.57
CA GLU A 138 14.73 -3.28 19.60
C GLU A 138 14.08 -3.08 20.98
N MET A 139 12.86 -2.54 21.00
CA MET A 139 12.09 -2.37 22.23
C MET A 139 11.54 -3.71 22.76
N GLN A 140 11.16 -4.63 21.87
CA GLN A 140 10.72 -5.97 22.21
C GLN A 140 11.85 -6.77 22.88
N ASP A 141 13.08 -6.72 22.35
CA ASP A 141 14.28 -7.33 22.94
C ASP A 141 14.54 -6.85 24.38
N ARG A 142 14.16 -5.59 24.66
CA ARG A 142 14.26 -4.97 25.99
C ARG A 142 13.06 -5.25 26.89
N GLY A 143 12.08 -6.01 26.42
CA GLY A 143 10.83 -6.31 27.13
C GLY A 143 9.88 -5.11 27.29
N LEU A 144 10.06 -4.04 26.50
CA LEU A 144 9.25 -2.84 26.59
C LEU A 144 7.94 -3.01 25.83
N ARG A 145 6.82 -2.96 26.55
CA ARG A 145 5.47 -3.06 26.00
C ARG A 145 4.83 -1.69 25.79
N GLY A 146 3.76 -1.66 25.00
CA GLY A 146 2.98 -0.44 24.72
C GLY A 146 3.25 0.13 23.34
N ILE A 147 2.46 1.15 22.99
CA ILE A 147 2.47 1.79 21.66
C ILE A 147 3.77 2.57 21.45
N LYS A 148 4.44 2.28 20.34
CA LYS A 148 5.75 2.85 19.94
C LYS A 148 5.62 3.75 18.73
N ALA A 149 4.66 3.43 17.86
CA ALA A 149 4.34 4.24 16.70
C ALA A 149 2.83 4.37 16.51
N ILE A 150 2.40 5.57 16.13
CA ILE A 150 1.05 5.86 15.67
C ILE A 150 1.14 6.28 14.21
N LEU A 151 0.49 5.54 13.32
CA LEU A 151 0.43 5.82 11.90
C LEU A 151 -0.95 6.39 11.58
N VAL A 152 -0.99 7.60 11.03
CA VAL A 152 -2.25 8.31 10.75
C VAL A 152 -2.44 8.40 9.24
N TYR A 153 -3.59 7.92 8.75
CA TYR A 153 -3.98 7.97 7.35
C TYR A 153 -5.23 8.81 7.13
N PRO A 154 -5.37 9.48 5.97
CA PRO A 154 -6.51 10.35 5.69
C PRO A 154 -7.83 9.62 5.40
N MET A 155 -7.78 8.33 5.05
CA MET A 155 -8.97 7.57 4.64
C MET A 155 -8.90 6.15 5.19
N ASN A 156 -10.05 5.63 5.62
CA ASN A 156 -10.20 4.23 6.07
C ASN A 156 -9.64 3.22 5.06
N ALA A 157 -9.93 3.40 3.77
CA ALA A 157 -9.46 2.48 2.73
C ALA A 157 -7.92 2.38 2.69
N LEU A 158 -7.23 3.52 2.82
CA LEU A 158 -5.77 3.55 2.85
C LEU A 158 -5.25 2.97 4.17
N ALA A 159 -5.85 3.31 5.30
CA ALA A 159 -5.50 2.74 6.61
C ALA A 159 -5.61 1.20 6.60
N ASN A 160 -6.72 0.67 6.09
CA ASN A 160 -6.97 -0.76 5.96
C ASN A 160 -5.93 -1.44 5.06
N SER A 161 -5.64 -0.86 3.89
CA SER A 161 -4.64 -1.41 2.97
C SER A 161 -3.23 -1.45 3.58
N GLN A 162 -2.84 -0.41 4.34
CA GLN A 162 -1.55 -0.38 5.00
C GLN A 162 -1.51 -1.30 6.22
N TYR A 163 -2.63 -1.44 6.92
CA TYR A 163 -2.80 -2.41 8.00
C TYR A 163 -2.65 -3.86 7.51
N ASP A 164 -3.27 -4.20 6.37
CA ASP A 164 -3.19 -5.56 5.82
C ASP A 164 -1.77 -5.91 5.34
N ASP A 165 -1.07 -5.00 4.63
CA ASP A 165 0.33 -5.24 4.22
C ASP A 165 1.26 -5.38 5.44
N LEU A 166 1.12 -4.49 6.43
CA LEU A 166 2.01 -4.50 7.58
C LEU A 166 1.70 -5.66 8.54
N SER A 167 0.45 -6.06 8.71
CA SER A 167 0.10 -7.21 9.55
C SER A 167 0.63 -8.53 8.98
N ALA A 168 0.55 -8.71 7.66
CA ALA A 168 1.15 -9.86 6.97
C ALA A 168 2.65 -9.92 7.18
N ARG A 169 3.35 -8.80 6.96
CA ARG A 169 4.79 -8.68 7.17
C ARG A 169 5.22 -9.00 8.60
N LEU A 170 4.39 -8.64 9.58
CA LEU A 170 4.69 -8.80 10.99
C LEU A 170 4.24 -10.14 11.56
N ASP A 171 3.55 -10.98 10.79
CA ASP A 171 3.12 -12.31 11.25
C ASP A 171 4.33 -13.13 11.68
N GLY A 172 4.28 -13.67 12.90
CA GLY A 172 5.32 -14.44 13.59
C GLY A 172 6.47 -13.60 14.14
N SER A 173 6.38 -12.27 14.15
CA SER A 173 7.41 -11.39 14.74
C SER A 173 7.27 -11.24 16.26
N GLY A 174 6.12 -11.63 16.80
CA GLY A 174 5.72 -11.31 18.17
C GLY A 174 5.33 -9.84 18.39
N LEU A 175 5.53 -8.95 17.41
CA LEU A 175 5.02 -7.58 17.44
C LEU A 175 3.51 -7.58 17.21
N LYS A 176 2.83 -6.59 17.79
CA LYS A 176 1.39 -6.39 17.68
C LYS A 176 1.07 -5.10 16.92
N ILE A 177 0.10 -5.20 16.02
CA ILE A 177 -0.44 -4.11 15.24
C ILE A 177 -1.96 -4.07 15.39
N ALA A 178 -2.53 -2.88 15.43
CA ALA A 178 -3.98 -2.71 15.45
C ALA A 178 -4.42 -1.52 14.61
N ILE A 179 -5.66 -1.57 14.12
CA ILE A 179 -6.35 -0.42 13.54
C ILE A 179 -7.44 0.08 14.49
N TYR A 180 -7.36 1.36 14.85
CA TYR A 180 -8.29 2.01 15.78
C TYR A 180 -8.93 3.22 15.11
N THR A 181 -10.13 3.02 14.58
CA THR A 181 -10.96 4.04 13.94
C THR A 181 -12.38 3.98 14.49
N GLY A 182 -13.28 4.82 13.97
CA GLY A 182 -14.71 4.76 14.26
C GLY A 182 -15.33 3.39 13.98
N ASP A 183 -14.78 2.63 13.02
CA ASP A 183 -15.31 1.35 12.57
C ASP A 183 -14.77 0.14 13.35
N THR A 184 -13.78 0.34 14.25
CA THR A 184 -13.18 -0.76 15.02
C THR A 184 -14.21 -1.35 16.00
N PRO A 185 -14.57 -2.65 15.86
CA PRO A 185 -15.57 -3.29 16.71
C PRO A 185 -15.12 -3.38 18.18
N HIS A 186 -16.09 -3.40 19.09
CA HIS A 186 -15.78 -3.42 20.52
C HIS A 186 -15.24 -4.78 20.96
N THR A 187 -15.93 -5.85 20.58
CA THR A 187 -15.63 -7.22 21.03
C THR A 187 -14.93 -8.03 19.94
N TYR A 188 -14.16 -9.05 20.35
CA TYR A 188 -13.47 -9.96 19.42
C TYR A 188 -14.45 -10.70 18.48
N ASN A 189 -15.60 -11.13 18.98
CA ASN A 189 -16.56 -11.89 18.18
C ASN A 189 -17.17 -11.06 17.04
N GLU A 190 -17.49 -9.79 17.30
CA GLU A 190 -17.95 -8.84 16.28
C GLU A 190 -16.83 -8.53 15.26
N ALA A 191 -15.61 -8.34 15.77
CA ALA A 191 -14.43 -8.11 14.95
C ALA A 191 -14.15 -9.28 14.00
N LEU A 192 -14.28 -10.52 14.47
CA LEU A 192 -13.99 -11.71 13.66
C LEU A 192 -14.96 -11.85 12.47
N ILE A 193 -16.23 -11.48 12.63
CA ILE A 193 -17.22 -11.51 11.55
C ILE A 193 -16.85 -10.52 10.45
N THR A 194 -16.57 -9.26 10.83
CA THR A 194 -16.19 -8.20 9.88
C THR A 194 -14.83 -8.46 9.24
N TYR A 195 -13.88 -8.96 10.01
CA TYR A 195 -12.56 -9.36 9.55
C TYR A 195 -12.63 -10.42 8.43
N ARG A 196 -13.39 -11.50 8.63
CA ARG A 196 -13.56 -12.58 7.64
C ARG A 196 -14.19 -12.07 6.35
N ALA A 197 -15.21 -11.23 6.47
CA ALA A 197 -15.88 -10.62 5.32
C ALA A 197 -14.95 -9.70 4.50
N ARG A 198 -14.05 -8.98 5.18
CA ARG A 198 -13.13 -8.02 4.56
C ARG A 198 -11.90 -8.67 3.92
N THR A 199 -11.32 -9.66 4.59
CA THR A 199 -9.99 -10.21 4.24
C THR A 199 -10.03 -11.56 3.54
N ALA A 200 -11.18 -12.24 3.57
CA ALA A 200 -11.33 -13.65 3.16
C ALA A 200 -10.41 -14.63 3.92
N ARG A 201 -9.81 -14.22 5.05
CA ARG A 201 -8.99 -15.07 5.94
C ARG A 201 -9.85 -15.63 7.08
N ASP A 202 -9.63 -16.89 7.44
CA ASP A 202 -10.40 -17.56 8.52
C ASP A 202 -10.06 -17.04 9.92
N ALA A 203 -8.83 -16.57 10.12
CA ALA A 203 -8.30 -16.03 11.36
C ALA A 203 -7.35 -14.84 11.11
N PRO A 204 -7.20 -13.92 12.07
CA PRO A 204 -6.14 -12.90 12.10
C PRO A 204 -4.74 -13.51 12.09
N TYR A 205 -3.75 -12.79 11.53
CA TYR A 205 -2.34 -13.08 11.81
C TYR A 205 -2.06 -12.95 13.30
N ASP A 206 -1.00 -13.58 13.78
CA ASP A 206 -0.66 -13.49 15.20
C ASP A 206 -0.36 -12.03 15.62
N SER A 207 0.06 -11.20 14.66
CA SER A 207 0.39 -9.80 14.82
C SER A 207 -0.84 -8.91 15.05
N GLU A 208 -2.04 -9.36 14.69
CA GLU A 208 -3.24 -8.52 14.62
C GLU A 208 -4.02 -8.49 15.94
N LEU A 209 -4.36 -7.27 16.39
CA LEU A 209 -5.40 -7.04 17.40
C LEU A 209 -6.59 -6.36 16.71
N ILE A 210 -7.73 -7.07 16.63
CA ILE A 210 -8.83 -6.71 15.73
C ILE A 210 -9.99 -6.00 16.44
N SER A 211 -10.00 -5.96 17.77
CA SER A 211 -11.08 -5.37 18.59
C SER A 211 -10.59 -4.36 19.61
N ARG A 212 -11.47 -3.43 20.03
CA ARG A 212 -11.15 -2.42 21.05
C ARG A 212 -10.77 -3.05 22.39
N GLU A 213 -11.45 -4.12 22.81
CA GLU A 213 -11.14 -4.86 24.03
C GLU A 213 -9.72 -5.42 24.02
N GLU A 214 -9.28 -6.01 22.90
CA GLU A 214 -7.91 -6.51 22.76
C GLU A 214 -6.89 -5.37 22.86
N ILE A 215 -7.12 -4.27 22.13
CA ILE A 215 -6.24 -3.10 22.10
C ILE A 215 -6.12 -2.47 23.50
N GLN A 216 -7.21 -2.41 24.27
CA GLN A 216 -7.21 -1.86 25.63
C GLN A 216 -6.51 -2.79 26.63
N ARG A 217 -6.73 -4.10 26.51
CA ARG A 217 -6.13 -5.11 27.39
C ARG A 217 -4.63 -5.26 27.13
N THR A 218 -4.22 -5.18 25.88
CA THR A 218 -2.84 -5.37 25.45
C THR A 218 -2.53 -4.36 24.35
N PRO A 219 -2.01 -3.16 24.71
CA PRO A 219 -1.72 -2.13 23.73
C PRO A 219 -0.74 -2.65 22.66
N PRO A 220 -1.01 -2.40 21.37
CA PRO A 220 -0.14 -2.85 20.27
C PRO A 220 1.18 -2.07 20.27
N ASP A 221 2.18 -2.59 19.56
CA ASP A 221 3.43 -1.87 19.31
C ASP A 221 3.23 -0.77 18.25
N ILE A 222 2.39 -1.04 17.24
CA ILE A 222 2.02 -0.12 16.16
C ILE A 222 0.50 0.09 16.15
N LEU A 223 0.06 1.35 16.24
CA LEU A 223 -1.35 1.71 16.12
C LEU A 223 -1.60 2.46 14.82
N ILE A 224 -2.49 1.95 13.98
CA ILE A 224 -2.97 2.64 12.78
C ILE A 224 -4.29 3.33 13.11
N THR A 225 -4.44 4.58 12.70
CA THR A 225 -5.68 5.35 12.88
C THR A 225 -5.92 6.30 11.70
N ASN A 226 -7.04 7.00 11.75
CA ASN A 226 -7.43 8.03 10.79
C ASN A 226 -7.87 9.31 11.51
N TYR A 227 -8.11 10.37 10.75
CA TYR A 227 -8.70 11.62 11.23
C TYR A 227 -10.05 11.90 10.58
#